data_AF-A0A8T6NAJ1-F1
#
_entry.id   AF-A0A8T6NAJ1-F1
#
_cell.length_a   1.000
_cell.length_b   1.000
_cell.length_c   1.000
_cell.angle_alpha   90.00
_cell.angle_beta   90.00
_cell.angle_gamma   90.00
#
_symmetry.space_group_name_H-M   'P 1'
#
loop_
_entity.id
_entity.type
_entity.pdbx_description
1 polymer ?
#
loop_
_entity_poly.entity_id
_entity_poly.type
_entity_poly.pdbx_seq_one_letter_code
_entity_poly.pdbx_strand_id
1 'polypeptide(L)' 'KAGKVKGQTPKVEGRKRVGTISILRNKSNFRKRFALHRVPGQNKPGQRKRKR' A
#
# COMPACT_ATOMS: atom_id res chain seq x y z
N LYS A 1 -8.25 1.83 32.53
CA LYS A 1 -7.18 2.86 32.61
C LYS A 1 -6.90 3.41 31.22
N ALA A 2 -6.75 4.73 31.10
CA ALA A 2 -6.43 5.37 29.84
C ALA A 2 -5.09 4.86 29.27
N GLY A 3 -5.01 4.71 27.94
CA GLY A 3 -3.75 4.38 27.26
C GLY A 3 -3.31 2.91 27.22
N LYS A 4 -4.06 1.97 27.84
CA LYS A 4 -3.72 0.53 27.89
C LYS A 4 -3.34 -0.04 26.51
N VAL A 5 -4.15 0.24 25.49
CA VAL A 5 -3.97 -0.32 24.14
C VAL A 5 -2.80 0.33 23.41
N LYS A 6 -2.58 1.64 23.59
CA LYS A 6 -1.47 2.38 22.96
C LYS A 6 -0.10 1.95 23.51
N GLY A 7 -0.03 1.62 24.80
CA GLY A 7 1.18 1.11 25.44
C GLY A 7 1.45 -0.37 25.20
N GLN A 8 0.42 -1.16 24.87
CA GLN A 8 0.56 -2.57 24.53
C GLN A 8 1.12 -2.79 23.12
N THR A 9 0.83 -1.89 22.17
CA THR A 9 1.32 -2.01 20.79
C THR A 9 2.80 -1.61 20.70
N PRO A 10 3.69 -2.49 20.20
CA PRO A 10 5.09 -2.13 20.01
C PRO A 10 5.22 -1.01 18.96
N LYS A 11 6.09 -0.04 19.22
CA LYS A 11 6.41 1.01 18.25
C LYS A 11 7.19 0.40 17.08
N VAL A 12 6.59 0.40 15.90
CA VAL A 12 7.24 -0.05 14.67
C VAL A 12 7.74 1.17 13.91
N GLU A 13 9.03 1.18 13.59
CA GLU A 13 9.65 2.26 12.82
C GLU A 13 9.23 2.28 11.35
N GLY A 14 9.18 3.49 10.79
CA GLY A 14 8.86 3.69 9.38
C GLY A 14 9.99 3.21 8.46
N ARG A 15 9.64 2.50 7.39
CA ARG A 15 10.62 2.16 6.35
C ARG A 15 10.95 3.39 5.50
N LYS A 16 12.24 3.62 5.23
CA LYS A 16 12.68 4.63 4.25
C LYS A 16 12.10 4.28 2.87
N ARG A 17 11.46 5.24 2.22
CA ARG A 17 10.87 5.08 0.88
C ARG A 17 11.46 6.11 -0.07
N VAL A 18 11.94 5.65 -1.22
CA VAL A 18 12.33 6.53 -2.33
C VAL A 18 11.16 6.61 -3.30
N GLY A 19 10.68 7.82 -3.54
CA GLY A 19 9.62 8.09 -4.53
C GLY A 19 10.16 7.96 -5.95
N THR A 20 9.30 7.53 -6.88
CA THR A 20 9.60 7.64 -8.32
C THR A 20 9.02 8.93 -8.88
N ILE A 21 9.64 9.46 -9.94
CA ILE A 21 9.12 10.63 -10.66
C ILE A 21 7.74 10.35 -11.27
N SER A 22 6.98 11.41 -11.52
CA SER A 22 5.58 11.35 -11.97
C SER A 22 5.37 10.52 -13.24
N ILE A 23 6.27 10.65 -14.23
CA ILE A 23 6.19 9.94 -15.51
C ILE A 23 6.29 8.42 -15.31
N LEU A 24 7.26 7.96 -14.52
CA LEU A 24 7.43 6.54 -14.21
C LEU A 24 6.24 5.99 -13.41
N ARG A 25 5.70 6.79 -12.49
CA ARG A 25 4.50 6.45 -11.72
C ARG A 25 3.29 6.26 -12.65
N ASN A 26 3.11 7.15 -13.63
CA ASN A 26 2.01 7.07 -14.60
C ASN A 26 2.14 5.84 -15.50
N LYS A 27 3.34 5.55 -16.03
CA LYS A 27 3.62 4.34 -16.83
C LYS A 27 3.33 3.06 -16.02
N SER A 28 3.76 3.01 -14.76
CA SER A 28 3.46 1.88 -13.86
C SER A 28 1.95 1.72 -13.61
N ASN A 29 1.23 2.82 -13.44
CA ASN A 29 -0.21 2.80 -13.20
C ASN A 29 -1.00 2.36 -14.44
N PHE A 30 -0.59 2.78 -15.64
CA PHE A 30 -1.16 2.30 -16.90
C PHE A 30 -1.05 0.78 -16.99
N ARG A 31 0.16 0.23 -16.79
CA ARG A 31 0.38 -1.23 -16.81
C ARG A 31 -0.47 -1.96 -15.76
N LYS A 32 -0.59 -1.41 -14.54
CA LYS A 32 -1.45 -2.01 -13.49
C LYS A 32 -2.92 -2.06 -13.90
N ARG A 33 -3.47 -0.98 -14.48
CA ARG A 33 -4.88 -0.90 -14.87
C ARG A 33 -5.21 -1.78 -16.08
N PHE A 34 -4.43 -1.66 -17.15
CA PHE A 34 -4.81 -2.23 -18.43
C PHE A 34 -4.23 -3.62 -18.68
N ALA A 35 -2.96 -3.84 -18.36
CA ALA A 35 -2.34 -5.15 -18.58
C ALA A 35 -2.63 -6.15 -17.44
N LEU A 36 -2.82 -5.65 -16.21
CA LEU A 36 -3.00 -6.51 -15.04
C LEU A 36 -4.42 -6.46 -14.45
N HIS A 37 -5.30 -5.58 -14.94
CA HIS A 37 -6.64 -5.33 -14.39
C HIS A 37 -6.65 -5.09 -12.88
N ARG A 38 -5.64 -4.36 -12.37
CA ARG A 38 -5.49 -4.01 -10.95
C ARG A 38 -5.73 -2.52 -10.74
N VAL A 39 -6.32 -2.21 -9.60
CA VAL A 39 -6.43 -0.83 -9.12
C VAL A 39 -5.03 -0.36 -8.69
N PRO A 40 -4.50 0.75 -9.25
CA PRO A 40 -3.27 1.33 -8.76
C PRO A 40 -3.49 2.01 -7.40
N GLY A 41 -2.57 1.81 -6.47
CA GLY A 41 -2.64 2.38 -5.13
C GLY A 41 -2.89 1.32 -4.06
N GLN A 42 -3.46 1.75 -2.93
CA GLN A 42 -3.79 0.86 -1.83
C GLN A 42 -5.01 0.00 -2.20
N ASN A 43 -4.87 -1.32 -2.11
CA ASN A 43 -6.00 -2.22 -2.34
C ASN A 43 -7.12 -1.91 -1.33
N LYS A 44 -8.32 -1.61 -1.83
CA LYS A 44 -9.51 -1.48 -0.99
C LYS A 44 -9.78 -2.81 -0.28
N PRO A 45 -10.33 -2.81 0.95
CA PRO A 45 -10.84 -4.04 1.57
C PRO A 45 -11.79 -4.74 0.59
N GLY A 46 -11.58 -6.05 0.36
CA GLY A 46 -12.29 -6.84 -0.66
C GLY A 46 -11.55 -7.03 -1.99
N GLN A 47 -10.55 -6.19 -2.31
CA GLN A 47 -9.75 -6.28 -3.55
C GLN A 47 -8.37 -6.93 -3.33
N ARG A 48 -8.10 -7.45 -2.13
CA ARG A 48 -6.89 -8.23 -1.85
C ARG A 48 -7.02 -9.57 -2.58
N LYS A 49 -6.10 -9.87 -3.50
CA LYS A 49 -5.97 -11.21 -4.09
C LYS A 49 -5.96 -12.23 -2.94
N ARG A 50 -6.96 -13.12 -2.89
CA ARG A 50 -6.86 -14.35 -2.11
C ARG A 50 -5.60 -15.05 -2.62
N LYS A 51 -4.62 -15.30 -1.73
CA LYS A 51 -3.52 -16.22 -2.05
C LYS A 51 -4.18 -17.55 -2.43
N ARG A 52 -3.92 -18.03 -3.64
CA ARG A 52 -4.08 -19.45 -3.95
C ARG A 52 -2.95 -20.19 -3.26
#